data_AF-A0A101SYQ2-F1
#
_entry.id   AF-A0A101SYQ2-F1
#
_cell.length_a   1.000
_cell.length_b   1.000
_cell.length_c   1.000
_cell.angle_alpha   90.00
_cell.angle_beta   90.00
_cell.angle_gamma   90.00
#
_symmetry.space_group_name_H-M   'P 1'
#
loop_
_entity.id
_entity.type
_entity.pdbx_description
1 polymer ?
#
loop_
_entity_poly.entity_id
_entity_poly.type
_entity_poly.pdbx_seq_one_letter_code
_entity_poly.pdbx_strand_id
1 'polypeptide(L)'
;MADRFDLAVPAVSWLAGKGLREGTVLQSFAFDESHGHLYVLQVREGGEAAGHLCLNRLDHKGNALGHMYLQGFGHGVSLGVQNAPDGTVWIWTEADSRGGYGQGVTRFRFVPGAVRTADDVRIRKPIPGSTNNQPSVCMTSKRLSVRYRMAGKPRYRVWDLESFVDRDYDDPVADFAQTGAHPDPQIPFQGYALHGDHVYQLAGTAYDPVTNPPAKRGNAYLSCLDARTGELLQRTRTGAGQSLAYREPEGLAVRGSRLYLGFASGTAGARRFSLYYKAAKKKSAKKKS
;
A
#
# COMPACT_ATOMS: atom_id res chain seq x y z
N MET A 1 10.64 -14.51 -12.83
CA MET A 1 9.68 -13.39 -12.91
C MET A 1 8.36 -13.84 -12.33
N ALA A 2 7.68 -13.00 -11.54
CA ALA A 2 6.35 -13.30 -11.03
C ALA A 2 5.29 -13.01 -12.09
N ASP A 3 4.30 -13.90 -12.24
CA ASP A 3 3.23 -13.74 -13.21
C ASP A 3 2.33 -12.54 -12.83
N ARG A 4 1.86 -11.80 -13.85
CA ARG A 4 0.93 -10.68 -13.67
C ARG A 4 -0.43 -11.14 -13.12
N PHE A 5 -1.02 -10.38 -12.19
CA PHE A 5 -2.40 -10.58 -11.77
C PHE A 5 -3.37 -10.10 -12.85
N ASP A 6 -4.36 -10.92 -13.20
CA ASP A 6 -5.47 -10.50 -14.06
C ASP A 6 -6.49 -9.74 -13.20
N LEU A 7 -6.58 -8.42 -13.43
CA LEU A 7 -7.44 -7.53 -12.64
C LEU A 7 -8.93 -7.75 -12.90
N ALA A 8 -9.31 -8.48 -13.96
CA ALA A 8 -10.70 -8.82 -14.26
C ALA A 8 -11.26 -9.96 -13.40
N VAL A 9 -10.39 -10.79 -12.79
CA VAL A 9 -10.81 -11.89 -11.93
C VAL A 9 -11.59 -11.35 -10.73
N PRO A 10 -12.80 -11.86 -10.40
CA PRO A 10 -13.55 -11.41 -9.23
C PRO A 10 -12.75 -11.48 -7.94
N ALA A 11 -12.91 -10.48 -7.07
CA ALA A 11 -12.24 -10.46 -5.78
C ALA A 11 -13.01 -11.34 -4.76
N VAL A 12 -12.27 -12.03 -3.90
CA VAL A 12 -12.80 -12.89 -2.84
C VAL A 12 -12.56 -12.22 -1.50
N SER A 13 -13.57 -12.21 -0.62
CA SER A 13 -13.43 -11.70 0.74
C SER A 13 -12.46 -12.56 1.54
N TRP A 14 -11.54 -11.95 2.29
CA TRP A 14 -10.63 -12.65 3.18
C TRP A 14 -10.80 -12.23 4.64
N LEU A 15 -10.72 -10.93 4.92
CA LEU A 15 -11.07 -10.35 6.21
C LEU A 15 -12.23 -9.38 5.99
N ALA A 16 -13.25 -9.43 6.85
CA ALA A 16 -14.42 -8.58 6.74
C ALA A 16 -14.69 -7.87 8.08
N GLY A 17 -14.78 -6.54 8.05
CA GLY A 17 -15.25 -5.72 9.16
C GLY A 17 -14.39 -5.80 10.43
N LYS A 18 -13.08 -6.00 10.29
CA LYS A 18 -12.15 -6.11 11.42
C LYS A 18 -11.83 -4.73 12.00
N GLY A 19 -11.64 -4.66 13.32
CA GLY A 19 -11.23 -3.45 14.02
C GLY A 19 -9.72 -3.27 13.99
N LEU A 20 -9.29 -2.01 14.11
CA LEU A 20 -7.90 -1.62 14.35
C LEU A 20 -7.86 -0.79 15.64
N ARG A 21 -6.67 -0.32 16.01
CA ARG A 21 -6.47 0.50 17.21
C ARG A 21 -7.20 1.84 17.17
N GLU A 22 -7.07 2.57 16.06
CA GLU A 22 -7.73 3.87 15.88
C GLU A 22 -9.12 3.68 15.29
N GLY A 23 -10.05 4.61 15.57
CA GLY A 23 -11.39 4.65 14.96
C GLY A 23 -11.42 5.13 13.50
N THR A 24 -10.24 5.41 12.93
CA THR A 24 -10.03 5.97 11.59
C THR A 24 -9.90 4.87 10.52
N VAL A 25 -9.94 5.26 9.26
CA VAL A 25 -9.75 4.32 8.14
C VAL A 25 -8.33 3.74 8.13
N LEU A 26 -8.17 2.50 7.64
CA LEU A 26 -6.85 2.03 7.24
C LEU A 26 -6.33 2.90 6.08
N GLN A 27 -5.02 2.97 5.90
CA GLN A 27 -4.37 3.73 4.82
C GLN A 27 -3.56 2.82 3.92
N SER A 28 -2.82 1.89 4.52
CA SER A 28 -2.08 0.86 3.80
C SER A 28 -1.83 -0.35 4.69
N PHE A 29 -1.38 -1.45 4.08
CA PHE A 29 -1.05 -2.67 4.77
C PHE A 29 0.01 -3.46 4.03
N ALA A 30 0.68 -4.38 4.73
CA ALA A 30 1.70 -5.25 4.17
C ALA A 30 1.79 -6.56 4.95
N PHE A 31 2.26 -7.61 4.30
CA PHE A 31 2.35 -8.95 4.87
C PHE A 31 3.80 -9.29 5.23
N ASP A 32 3.98 -9.86 6.42
CA ASP A 32 5.16 -10.64 6.77
C ASP A 32 4.79 -12.11 6.62
N GLU A 33 5.11 -12.69 5.46
CA GLU A 33 4.74 -14.07 5.13
C GLU A 33 5.49 -15.07 6.00
N SER A 34 6.73 -14.77 6.36
CA SER A 34 7.60 -15.67 7.14
C SER A 34 7.11 -15.87 8.57
N HIS A 35 6.49 -14.85 9.18
CA HIS A 35 6.03 -14.92 10.56
C HIS A 35 4.50 -14.89 10.72
N GLY A 36 3.75 -14.89 9.61
CA GLY A 36 2.29 -14.92 9.67
C GLY A 36 1.66 -13.62 10.21
N HIS A 37 2.31 -12.49 10.01
CA HIS A 37 1.80 -11.18 10.45
C HIS A 37 1.22 -10.36 9.29
N LEU A 38 0.27 -9.51 9.65
CA LEU A 38 -0.28 -8.44 8.81
C LEU A 38 -0.03 -7.12 9.54
N TYR A 39 0.62 -6.17 8.85
CA TYR A 39 0.82 -4.82 9.36
C TYR A 39 -0.15 -3.86 8.67
N VAL A 40 -0.79 -2.97 9.42
CA VAL A 40 -1.80 -2.03 8.90
C VAL A 40 -1.57 -0.64 9.49
N LEU A 41 -1.44 0.37 8.63
CA LEU A 41 -1.32 1.77 9.03
C LEU A 41 -2.68 2.47 9.06
N GLN A 42 -2.84 3.37 10.02
CA GLN A 42 -3.92 4.34 10.13
C GLN A 42 -3.32 5.72 10.38
N VAL A 43 -3.97 6.77 9.88
CA VAL A 43 -3.77 8.11 10.45
C VAL A 43 -4.41 8.13 11.84
N ARG A 44 -3.72 8.69 12.83
CA ARG A 44 -4.27 8.86 14.18
C ARG A 44 -5.32 9.95 14.17
N GLU A 45 -6.35 9.80 14.99
CA GLU A 45 -7.33 10.85 15.19
C GLU A 45 -6.67 12.14 15.69
N GLY A 46 -6.91 13.26 14.99
CA GLY A 46 -6.29 14.56 15.26
C GLY A 46 -4.81 14.66 14.83
N GLY A 47 -4.30 13.62 14.15
CA GLY A 47 -2.91 13.51 13.71
C GLY A 47 -2.67 13.86 12.25
N GLU A 48 -3.69 14.25 11.49
CA GLU A 48 -3.69 14.36 10.03
C GLU A 48 -2.65 15.38 9.55
N ALA A 49 -2.69 16.60 10.06
CA ALA A 49 -1.79 17.68 9.63
C ALA A 49 -0.33 17.42 10.06
N ALA A 50 -0.14 16.82 11.24
CA ALA A 50 1.17 16.47 11.76
C ALA A 50 1.74 15.19 11.13
N GLY A 51 0.90 14.36 10.49
CA GLY A 51 1.28 13.05 9.96
C GLY A 51 1.59 12.04 11.06
N HIS A 52 0.74 11.97 12.09
CA HIS A 52 0.84 10.96 13.14
C HIS A 52 0.10 9.69 12.72
N LEU A 53 0.77 8.55 12.81
CA LEU A 53 0.25 7.26 12.38
C LEU A 53 0.17 6.26 13.53
N CYS A 54 -0.74 5.31 13.40
CA CYS A 54 -0.79 4.10 14.21
C CYS A 54 -0.50 2.89 13.30
N LEU A 55 0.59 2.19 13.61
CA LEU A 55 0.96 0.93 12.98
C LEU A 55 0.43 -0.23 13.83
N ASN A 56 -0.50 -0.98 13.28
CA ASN A 56 -1.06 -2.18 13.89
C ASN A 56 -0.27 -3.41 13.41
N ARG A 57 -0.03 -4.37 14.29
CA ARG A 57 0.38 -5.72 13.94
C ARG A 57 -0.75 -6.68 14.28
N LEU A 58 -1.18 -7.46 13.30
CA LEU A 58 -2.25 -8.43 13.41
C LEU A 58 -1.75 -9.82 13.02
N ASP A 59 -2.46 -10.86 13.44
CA ASP A 59 -2.35 -12.17 12.81
C ASP A 59 -3.13 -12.21 11.47
N HIS A 60 -2.99 -13.31 10.72
CA HIS A 60 -3.72 -13.50 9.46
C HIS A 60 -5.23 -13.75 9.62
N LYS A 61 -5.76 -13.84 10.85
CA LYS A 61 -7.21 -13.86 11.13
C LYS A 61 -7.74 -12.45 11.45
N GLY A 62 -6.85 -11.44 11.48
CA GLY A 62 -7.17 -10.06 11.82
C GLY A 62 -7.27 -9.79 13.32
N ASN A 63 -6.73 -10.68 14.17
CA ASN A 63 -6.65 -10.45 15.60
C ASN A 63 -5.45 -9.54 15.92
N ALA A 64 -5.62 -8.61 16.85
CA ALA A 64 -4.56 -7.68 17.23
C ALA A 64 -3.45 -8.38 18.03
N LEU A 65 -2.20 -8.15 17.60
CA LEU A 65 -0.96 -8.63 18.26
C LEU A 65 -0.13 -7.48 18.83
N GLY A 66 -0.58 -6.23 18.68
CA GLY A 66 0.07 -5.03 19.17
C GLY A 66 -0.08 -3.85 18.22
N HIS A 67 0.33 -2.67 18.68
CA HIS A 67 0.40 -1.45 17.88
C HIS A 67 1.66 -0.65 18.25
N MET A 68 2.06 0.30 17.40
CA MET A 68 3.13 1.27 17.61
C MET A 68 2.68 2.62 17.04
N TYR A 69 3.00 3.73 17.70
CA TYR A 69 2.73 5.06 17.15
C TYR A 69 3.95 5.62 16.43
N LEU A 70 3.72 6.28 15.30
CA LEU A 70 4.75 6.94 14.50
C LEU A 70 4.38 8.43 14.41
N GLN A 71 5.12 9.28 15.10
CA GLN A 71 4.86 10.72 15.17
C GLN A 71 5.63 11.46 14.10
N GLY A 72 4.92 12.12 13.19
CA GLY A 72 5.55 12.95 12.16
C GLY A 72 6.07 12.16 10.98
N PHE A 73 5.44 11.02 10.67
CA PHE A 73 5.87 10.13 9.60
C PHE A 73 5.18 10.47 8.28
N GLY A 74 3.89 10.75 8.29
CA GLY A 74 3.13 11.11 7.09
C GLY A 74 1.68 10.65 7.17
N HIS A 75 1.11 10.23 6.05
CA HIS A 75 -0.29 9.88 5.87
C HIS A 75 -0.53 8.35 5.89
N GLY A 76 0.53 7.57 5.78
CA GLY A 76 0.51 6.11 5.72
C GLY A 76 0.06 5.55 4.38
N VAL A 77 0.22 6.28 3.26
CA VAL A 77 -0.29 5.86 1.92
C VAL A 77 0.32 4.53 1.46
N SER A 78 1.52 4.19 1.93
CA SER A 78 2.13 2.90 1.60
C SER A 78 2.96 2.33 2.74
N LEU A 79 3.08 0.99 2.70
CA LEU A 79 3.75 0.17 3.67
C LEU A 79 4.47 -0.98 2.94
N GLY A 80 5.63 -1.37 3.42
CA GLY A 80 6.36 -2.54 2.94
C GLY A 80 6.93 -3.35 4.09
N VAL A 81 7.11 -4.65 3.87
CA VAL A 81 7.84 -5.54 4.77
C VAL A 81 9.05 -6.08 4.04
N GLN A 82 10.22 -5.98 4.66
CA GLN A 82 11.45 -6.61 4.22
C GLN A 82 11.87 -7.67 5.23
N ASN A 83 11.92 -8.93 4.80
CA ASN A 83 12.56 -10.01 5.56
C ASN A 83 14.04 -10.08 5.14
N ALA A 84 14.93 -9.65 6.03
CA ALA A 84 16.37 -9.72 5.80
C ALA A 84 16.89 -11.17 5.96
N PRO A 85 18.04 -11.52 5.35
CA PRO A 85 18.61 -12.87 5.42
C PRO A 85 18.90 -13.37 6.84
N ASP A 86 19.19 -12.45 7.77
CA ASP A 86 19.44 -12.72 9.19
C ASP A 86 18.15 -12.98 10.01
N GLY A 87 16.98 -13.00 9.36
CA GLY A 87 15.67 -13.14 9.98
C GLY A 87 15.08 -11.83 10.50
N THR A 88 15.79 -10.70 10.38
CA THR A 88 15.26 -9.41 10.82
C THR A 88 14.12 -8.94 9.93
N VAL A 89 12.99 -8.58 10.55
CA VAL A 89 11.84 -7.97 9.87
C VAL A 89 11.92 -6.45 9.95
N TRP A 90 12.01 -5.81 8.79
CA TRP A 90 12.00 -4.36 8.64
C TRP A 90 10.67 -3.88 8.07
N ILE A 91 10.07 -2.89 8.71
CA ILE A 91 8.87 -2.21 8.25
C ILE A 91 9.29 -0.93 7.53
N TRP A 92 8.85 -0.77 6.29
CA TRP A 92 9.09 0.39 5.44
C TRP A 92 7.86 1.27 5.34
N THR A 93 7.99 2.56 5.60
CA THR A 93 6.95 3.55 5.33
C THR A 93 7.58 4.92 5.15
N GLU A 94 6.74 5.93 4.91
CA GLU A 94 7.14 7.31 4.78
C GLU A 94 7.59 7.93 6.13
N ALA A 95 8.39 8.99 6.07
CA ALA A 95 8.88 9.72 7.24
C ALA A 95 9.09 11.21 6.92
N ASP A 96 9.41 12.02 7.93
CA ASP A 96 9.65 13.48 7.80
C ASP A 96 8.40 14.19 7.24
N SER A 97 7.30 14.12 7.99
CA SER A 97 6.01 14.67 7.56
C SER A 97 6.05 16.18 7.35
N ARG A 98 5.46 16.64 6.25
CA ARG A 98 5.09 18.04 6.01
C ARG A 98 3.67 18.09 5.45
N GLY A 99 2.78 18.83 6.12
CA GLY A 99 1.37 18.90 5.73
C GLY A 99 0.69 17.53 5.69
N GLY A 100 1.08 16.64 6.62
CA GLY A 100 0.54 15.29 6.72
C GLY A 100 1.14 14.26 5.77
N TYR A 101 2.08 14.59 4.88
CA TYR A 101 2.69 13.64 3.94
C TYR A 101 4.20 13.52 4.16
N GLY A 102 4.74 12.31 4.06
CA GLY A 102 6.16 12.07 4.30
C GLY A 102 7.05 12.59 3.17
N GLN A 103 8.13 13.27 3.53
CA GLN A 103 9.12 13.83 2.61
C GLN A 103 10.34 12.92 2.42
N GLY A 104 10.40 11.80 3.13
CA GLY A 104 11.38 10.75 2.92
C GLY A 104 10.79 9.38 3.21
N VAL A 105 11.63 8.36 3.15
CA VAL A 105 11.27 6.99 3.52
C VAL A 105 12.18 6.49 4.62
N THR A 106 11.70 5.53 5.39
CA THR A 106 12.50 4.92 6.46
C THR A 106 12.18 3.44 6.59
N ARG A 107 13.05 2.74 7.34
CA ARG A 107 12.76 1.40 7.83
C ARG A 107 13.08 1.28 9.32
N PHE A 108 12.29 0.49 10.02
CA PHE A 108 12.48 0.23 11.45
C PHE A 108 11.90 -1.13 11.84
N ARG A 109 12.22 -1.58 13.07
CA ARG A 109 11.63 -2.78 13.65
C ARG A 109 10.37 -2.43 14.44
N PHE A 110 9.34 -3.22 14.28
CA PHE A 110 8.13 -3.11 15.09
C PHE A 110 8.44 -3.47 16.56
N VAL A 111 7.96 -2.65 17.48
CA VAL A 111 8.03 -2.89 18.93
C VAL A 111 6.63 -2.58 19.52
N PRO A 112 5.91 -3.55 20.10
CA PRO A 112 4.58 -3.30 20.65
C PRO A 112 4.60 -2.20 21.72
N GLY A 113 3.65 -1.27 21.66
CA GLY A 113 3.46 -0.18 22.61
C GLY A 113 4.43 0.99 22.45
N ALA A 114 5.44 0.88 21.59
CA ALA A 114 6.42 1.94 21.42
C ALA A 114 5.85 3.12 20.61
N VAL A 115 6.52 4.26 20.79
CA VAL A 115 6.33 5.49 20.04
C VAL A 115 7.64 5.77 19.31
N ARG A 116 7.58 6.13 18.03
CA ARG A 116 8.74 6.57 17.26
C ARG A 116 8.51 7.96 16.68
N THR A 117 9.58 8.72 16.63
CA THR A 117 9.69 10.04 16.01
C THR A 117 10.76 9.97 14.90
N ALA A 118 11.06 11.11 14.27
CA ALA A 118 12.16 11.21 13.31
C ALA A 118 13.53 10.86 13.93
N ASP A 119 13.71 11.13 15.23
CA ASP A 119 14.97 10.90 15.94
C ASP A 119 15.25 9.40 16.17
N ASP A 120 14.19 8.57 16.15
CA ASP A 120 14.26 7.12 16.39
C ASP A 120 14.58 6.30 15.13
N VAL A 121 14.69 6.95 13.98
CA VAL A 121 14.80 6.27 12.69
C VAL A 121 15.79 6.93 11.73
N ARG A 122 16.34 6.14 10.81
CA ARG A 122 17.23 6.65 9.77
C ARG A 122 16.44 7.00 8.52
N ILE A 123 16.07 8.27 8.40
CA ILE A 123 15.36 8.81 7.24
C ILE A 123 16.27 8.79 6.00
N ARG A 124 15.66 8.49 4.85
CA ARG A 124 16.28 8.44 3.52
C ARG A 124 15.53 9.37 2.58
N LYS A 125 16.27 10.15 1.78
CA LYS A 125 15.74 11.04 0.75
C LYS A 125 16.41 10.67 -0.59
N PRO A 126 16.03 9.54 -1.20
CA PRO A 126 16.72 8.98 -2.36
C PRO A 126 16.53 9.80 -3.65
N ILE A 127 15.56 10.72 -3.66
CA ILE A 127 15.24 11.55 -4.82
C ILE A 127 15.30 13.01 -4.36
N PRO A 128 16.39 13.73 -4.63
CA PRO A 128 16.51 15.14 -4.29
C PRO A 128 15.33 15.97 -4.84
N GLY A 129 14.77 16.84 -4.01
CA GLY A 129 13.65 17.71 -4.37
C GLY A 129 12.28 17.03 -4.46
N SER A 130 12.16 15.72 -4.20
CA SER A 130 10.88 15.04 -4.20
C SER A 130 10.05 15.32 -2.95
N THR A 131 8.73 15.16 -3.07
CA THR A 131 7.79 15.19 -1.96
C THR A 131 6.89 13.95 -1.96
N ASN A 132 6.18 13.71 -0.85
CA ASN A 132 5.19 12.62 -0.71
C ASN A 132 5.79 11.25 -1.09
N ASN A 133 6.90 10.89 -0.45
CA ASN A 133 7.68 9.70 -0.75
C ASN A 133 7.08 8.46 -0.07
N GLN A 134 6.57 7.53 -0.86
CA GLN A 134 5.73 6.41 -0.42
C GLN A 134 6.37 5.10 -0.88
N PRO A 135 7.02 4.29 -0.02
CA PRO A 135 7.74 3.08 -0.42
C PRO A 135 6.82 1.86 -0.60
N SER A 136 7.20 0.94 -1.48
CA SER A 136 6.64 -0.41 -1.61
C SER A 136 7.76 -1.43 -1.82
N VAL A 137 7.70 -2.55 -1.10
CA VAL A 137 8.75 -3.59 -1.13
C VAL A 137 8.21 -4.84 -1.80
N CYS A 138 8.97 -5.39 -2.75
CA CYS A 138 8.70 -6.67 -3.37
C CYS A 138 9.80 -7.68 -3.03
N MET A 139 9.55 -8.53 -2.03
CA MET A 139 10.51 -9.58 -1.64
C MET A 139 10.73 -10.64 -2.72
N THR A 140 9.75 -10.86 -3.62
CA THR A 140 9.86 -11.80 -4.76
C THR A 140 10.85 -11.32 -5.82
N SER A 141 10.90 -10.02 -6.11
CA SER A 141 11.82 -9.46 -7.11
C SER A 141 13.04 -8.77 -6.49
N LYS A 142 13.12 -8.74 -5.14
CA LYS A 142 14.14 -8.01 -4.38
C LYS A 142 14.27 -6.56 -4.85
N ARG A 143 13.13 -5.90 -5.09
CA ARG A 143 13.06 -4.50 -5.48
C ARG A 143 12.26 -3.68 -4.49
N LEU A 144 12.61 -2.40 -4.42
CA LEU A 144 11.83 -1.37 -3.73
C LEU A 144 11.44 -0.31 -4.76
N SER A 145 10.20 0.14 -4.70
CA SER A 145 9.80 1.35 -5.41
C SER A 145 9.42 2.45 -4.43
N VAL A 146 9.64 3.69 -4.84
CA VAL A 146 9.11 4.87 -4.18
C VAL A 146 8.18 5.56 -5.16
N ARG A 147 6.91 5.70 -4.79
CA ARG A 147 6.02 6.67 -5.41
C ARG A 147 6.33 8.02 -4.80
N TYR A 148 6.57 9.02 -5.62
CA TYR A 148 6.95 10.35 -5.19
C TYR A 148 6.29 11.40 -6.06
N ARG A 149 6.41 12.67 -5.67
CA ARG A 149 6.04 13.81 -6.51
C ARG A 149 7.26 14.64 -6.85
N MET A 150 7.33 15.08 -8.11
CA MET A 150 8.29 16.05 -8.60
C MET A 150 7.53 17.20 -9.23
N ALA A 151 7.73 18.42 -8.71
CA ALA A 151 6.93 19.59 -9.10
C ALA A 151 5.41 19.29 -9.08
N GLY A 152 4.93 18.62 -8.03
CA GLY A 152 3.53 18.22 -7.84
C GLY A 152 3.06 17.01 -8.65
N LYS A 153 3.82 16.58 -9.67
CA LYS A 153 3.44 15.47 -10.56
C LYS A 153 3.89 14.12 -9.99
N PRO A 154 3.00 13.12 -9.87
CA PRO A 154 3.37 11.83 -9.31
C PRO A 154 4.18 10.95 -10.27
N ARG A 155 5.16 10.24 -9.72
CA ARG A 155 6.10 9.35 -10.41
C ARG A 155 6.38 8.12 -9.57
N TYR A 156 6.92 7.09 -10.20
CA TYR A 156 7.52 5.95 -9.53
C TYR A 156 8.99 5.87 -9.91
N ARG A 157 9.84 5.57 -8.93
CA ARG A 157 11.22 5.14 -9.18
C ARG A 157 11.44 3.80 -8.49
N VAL A 158 12.12 2.89 -9.16
CA VAL A 158 12.34 1.50 -8.73
C VAL A 158 13.82 1.24 -8.63
N TRP A 159 14.25 0.60 -7.55
CA TRP A 159 15.63 0.17 -7.32
C TRP A 159 15.69 -1.30 -6.97
N ASP A 160 16.88 -1.87 -7.12
CA ASP A 160 17.26 -3.03 -6.34
C ASP A 160 17.15 -2.73 -4.83
N LEU A 161 16.65 -3.69 -4.06
CA LEU A 161 16.36 -3.51 -2.63
C LEU A 161 17.63 -3.42 -1.79
N GLU A 162 18.68 -4.17 -2.14
CA GLU A 162 19.95 -4.19 -1.40
C GLU A 162 20.68 -2.87 -1.59
N SER A 163 20.82 -2.43 -2.84
CA SER A 163 21.41 -1.13 -3.21
C SER A 163 20.71 0.03 -2.49
N PHE A 164 19.36 0.03 -2.48
CA PHE A 164 18.58 1.05 -1.79
C PHE A 164 18.80 1.05 -0.26
N VAL A 165 19.00 -0.14 0.32
CA VAL A 165 19.28 -0.30 1.75
C VAL A 165 20.63 0.29 2.12
N ASP A 166 21.63 0.04 1.27
CA ASP A 166 23.01 0.52 1.38
C ASP A 166 23.16 1.99 1.01
N ARG A 167 22.04 2.62 0.61
CA ARG A 167 21.93 4.03 0.21
C ARG A 167 22.65 4.35 -1.09
N ASP A 168 22.85 3.35 -1.92
CA ASP A 168 23.20 3.54 -3.32
C ASP A 168 21.92 3.82 -4.11
N TYR A 169 21.79 5.06 -4.59
CA TYR A 169 20.60 5.55 -5.28
C TYR A 169 20.86 5.87 -6.76
N ASP A 170 22.10 5.74 -7.22
CA ASP A 170 22.58 6.32 -8.47
C ASP A 170 22.14 5.52 -9.71
N ASP A 171 21.86 4.22 -9.55
CA ASP A 171 21.40 3.34 -10.62
C ASP A 171 19.98 2.78 -10.36
N PRO A 172 18.92 3.59 -10.53
CA PRO A 172 17.56 3.09 -10.46
C PRO A 172 17.27 2.16 -11.64
N VAL A 173 16.58 1.04 -11.37
CA VAL A 173 16.07 0.11 -12.39
C VAL A 173 15.11 0.81 -13.36
N ALA A 174 14.32 1.77 -12.86
CA ALA A 174 13.36 2.51 -13.67
C ALA A 174 12.92 3.82 -12.98
N ASP A 175 12.53 4.80 -13.79
CA ASP A 175 11.86 6.02 -13.34
C ASP A 175 10.83 6.51 -14.37
N PHE A 176 9.55 6.51 -14.00
CA PHE A 176 8.46 6.82 -14.92
C PHE A 176 7.33 7.60 -14.24
N ALA A 177 6.56 8.34 -15.04
CA ALA A 177 5.37 9.03 -14.58
C ALA A 177 4.28 8.05 -14.13
N GLN A 178 3.56 8.39 -13.06
CA GLN A 178 2.34 7.66 -12.74
C GLN A 178 1.28 7.97 -13.79
N THR A 179 0.76 6.93 -14.43
CA THR A 179 -0.35 7.03 -15.38
C THR A 179 -1.45 6.04 -15.01
N GLY A 180 -2.65 6.23 -15.58
CA GLY A 180 -3.68 5.20 -15.62
C GLY A 180 -4.31 4.78 -14.29
N ALA A 181 -4.05 5.45 -13.16
CA ALA A 181 -4.62 5.10 -11.86
C ALA A 181 -6.15 4.97 -11.89
N HIS A 182 -6.82 5.93 -12.56
CA HIS A 182 -8.26 5.97 -12.75
C HIS A 182 -8.60 6.58 -14.13
N PRO A 183 -9.74 6.23 -14.78
CA PRO A 183 -10.17 6.88 -16.03
C PRO A 183 -10.40 8.39 -15.91
N ASP A 184 -10.99 8.81 -14.79
CA ASP A 184 -11.09 10.21 -14.37
C ASP A 184 -9.87 10.57 -13.50
N PRO A 185 -8.99 11.50 -13.94
CA PRO A 185 -7.78 11.88 -13.22
C PRO A 185 -8.03 12.68 -11.93
N GLN A 186 -9.27 13.16 -11.70
CA GLN A 186 -9.63 13.85 -10.45
C GLN A 186 -9.89 12.88 -9.29
N ILE A 187 -10.13 11.59 -9.60
CA ILE A 187 -10.37 10.59 -8.56
C ILE A 187 -9.07 10.27 -7.82
N PRO A 188 -9.09 10.27 -6.48
CA PRO A 188 -7.88 10.13 -5.70
C PRO A 188 -7.26 8.74 -5.83
N PHE A 189 -5.94 8.74 -5.79
CA PHE A 189 -5.12 7.55 -5.64
C PHE A 189 -5.11 7.10 -4.17
N GLN A 190 -5.29 5.81 -3.95
CA GLN A 190 -5.49 5.21 -2.63
C GLN A 190 -4.46 4.14 -2.27
N GLY A 191 -3.37 4.02 -3.04
CA GLY A 191 -2.27 3.13 -2.71
C GLY A 191 -1.82 2.25 -3.87
N TYR A 192 -0.70 1.56 -3.66
CA TYR A 192 -0.11 0.70 -4.67
C TYR A 192 0.74 -0.41 -4.06
N ALA A 193 1.05 -1.42 -4.88
CA ALA A 193 1.99 -2.48 -4.55
C ALA A 193 2.91 -2.78 -5.74
N LEU A 194 4.21 -2.89 -5.48
CA LEU A 194 5.18 -3.45 -6.42
C LEU A 194 5.17 -4.97 -6.33
N HIS A 195 5.04 -5.68 -7.45
CA HIS A 195 5.22 -7.12 -7.47
C HIS A 195 5.73 -7.66 -8.81
N GLY A 196 6.88 -8.33 -8.79
CA GLY A 196 7.56 -8.69 -10.03
C GLY A 196 7.87 -7.44 -10.83
N ASP A 197 7.69 -7.48 -12.15
CA ASP A 197 7.87 -6.34 -13.07
C ASP A 197 6.61 -5.48 -13.20
N HIS A 198 5.77 -5.42 -12.15
CA HIS A 198 4.49 -4.72 -12.21
C HIS A 198 4.26 -3.80 -11.01
N VAL A 199 3.64 -2.65 -11.27
CA VAL A 199 3.08 -1.75 -10.26
C VAL A 199 1.57 -1.81 -10.32
N TYR A 200 0.94 -2.29 -9.26
CA TYR A 200 -0.52 -2.31 -9.11
C TYR A 200 -0.98 -1.09 -8.34
N GLN A 201 -1.97 -0.38 -8.85
CA GLN A 201 -2.51 0.84 -8.24
C GLN A 201 -3.98 0.66 -7.87
N LEU A 202 -4.42 1.34 -6.82
CA LEU A 202 -5.80 1.48 -6.41
C LEU A 202 -6.17 2.96 -6.39
N ALA A 203 -7.33 3.28 -6.93
CA ALA A 203 -7.90 4.63 -6.92
C ALA A 203 -9.42 4.55 -6.74
N GLY A 204 -10.02 5.58 -6.16
CA GLY A 204 -11.46 5.64 -5.89
C GLY A 204 -11.75 6.52 -4.68
N THR A 205 -13.00 6.96 -4.54
CA THR A 205 -13.48 7.68 -3.36
C THR A 205 -14.31 6.77 -2.48
N ALA A 206 -14.56 7.20 -1.24
CA ALA A 206 -15.62 6.65 -0.41
C ALA A 206 -16.97 6.65 -1.15
N TYR A 207 -17.85 5.73 -0.79
CA TYR A 207 -19.26 5.84 -1.15
C TYR A 207 -19.84 7.14 -0.64
N ASP A 208 -20.57 7.80 -1.52
CA ASP A 208 -21.25 9.07 -1.28
C ASP A 208 -22.59 9.06 -2.03
N PRO A 209 -23.72 9.44 -1.41
CA PRO A 209 -25.03 9.36 -2.05
C PRO A 209 -25.16 10.12 -3.37
N VAL A 210 -24.35 11.17 -3.58
CA VAL A 210 -24.45 12.06 -4.74
C VAL A 210 -23.40 11.72 -5.79
N THR A 211 -22.14 11.71 -5.39
CA THR A 211 -20.98 11.64 -6.29
C THR A 211 -20.50 10.21 -6.54
N ASN A 212 -20.71 9.30 -5.59
CA ASN A 212 -20.27 7.91 -5.69
C ASN A 212 -21.25 6.91 -5.06
N PRO A 213 -22.51 6.85 -5.53
CA PRO A 213 -23.56 6.14 -4.80
C PRO A 213 -23.38 4.62 -4.84
N PRO A 214 -23.70 3.90 -3.73
CA PRO A 214 -23.64 2.44 -3.67
C PRO A 214 -24.44 1.75 -4.78
N ALA A 215 -25.60 2.31 -5.16
CA ALA A 215 -26.45 1.77 -6.24
C ALA A 215 -25.74 1.73 -7.61
N LYS A 216 -24.77 2.63 -7.83
CA LYS A 216 -23.93 2.64 -9.04
C LYS A 216 -22.69 1.76 -8.90
N ARG A 217 -22.49 1.05 -7.77
CA ARG A 217 -21.38 0.12 -7.47
C ARG A 217 -20.00 0.76 -7.25
N GLY A 218 -19.91 2.08 -7.05
CA GLY A 218 -18.67 2.77 -6.67
C GLY A 218 -17.60 2.94 -7.75
N ASN A 219 -16.77 3.97 -7.65
CA ASN A 219 -15.74 4.31 -8.63
C ASN A 219 -14.35 3.72 -8.32
N ALA A 220 -14.25 2.61 -7.59
CA ALA A 220 -12.94 2.00 -7.30
C ALA A 220 -12.36 1.30 -8.54
N TYR A 221 -11.12 1.63 -8.91
CA TYR A 221 -10.39 1.02 -10.01
C TYR A 221 -9.06 0.43 -9.55
N LEU A 222 -8.71 -0.69 -10.16
CA LEU A 222 -7.35 -1.22 -10.17
C LEU A 222 -6.71 -0.93 -11.52
N SER A 223 -5.42 -0.62 -11.49
CA SER A 223 -4.59 -0.61 -12.70
C SER A 223 -3.27 -1.33 -12.46
N CYS A 224 -2.66 -1.80 -13.54
CA CYS A 224 -1.37 -2.46 -13.56
C CYS A 224 -0.49 -1.75 -14.58
N LEU A 225 0.67 -1.27 -14.14
CA LEU A 225 1.70 -0.71 -15.00
C LEU A 225 2.87 -1.69 -15.12
N ASP A 226 3.55 -1.66 -16.27
CA ASP A 226 4.90 -2.20 -16.38
C ASP A 226 5.85 -1.39 -15.48
N ALA A 227 6.59 -2.06 -14.61
CA ALA A 227 7.46 -1.41 -13.61
C ALA A 227 8.80 -0.92 -14.17
N ARG A 228 9.07 -1.12 -15.46
CA ARG A 228 10.25 -0.59 -16.16
C ARG A 228 9.90 0.61 -17.03
N THR A 229 8.75 0.57 -17.71
CA THR A 229 8.37 1.59 -18.70
C THR A 229 7.26 2.53 -18.21
N GLY A 230 6.44 2.10 -17.26
CA GLY A 230 5.23 2.81 -16.85
C GLY A 230 4.05 2.64 -17.80
N GLU A 231 4.13 1.73 -18.78
CA GLU A 231 3.04 1.40 -19.69
C GLU A 231 1.82 0.86 -18.93
N LEU A 232 0.62 1.35 -19.25
CA LEU A 232 -0.62 0.83 -18.68
C LEU A 232 -1.01 -0.51 -19.32
N LEU A 233 -0.78 -1.60 -18.60
CA LEU A 233 -1.00 -2.96 -19.10
C LEU A 233 -2.44 -3.46 -18.90
N GLN A 234 -3.12 -2.98 -17.87
CA GLN A 234 -4.53 -3.31 -17.59
C GLN A 234 -5.14 -2.27 -16.66
N ARG A 235 -6.44 -2.00 -16.83
CA ARG A 235 -7.25 -1.23 -15.89
C ARG A 235 -8.65 -1.82 -15.79
N THR A 236 -9.18 -1.93 -14.58
CA THR A 236 -10.49 -2.55 -14.35
C THR A 236 -11.17 -1.94 -13.14
N ARG A 237 -12.46 -1.60 -13.28
CA ARG A 237 -13.31 -1.22 -12.16
C ARG A 237 -13.53 -2.44 -11.26
N THR A 238 -13.31 -2.30 -9.96
CA THR A 238 -13.47 -3.41 -9.02
C THR A 238 -14.78 -3.31 -8.23
N GLY A 239 -15.55 -4.39 -8.21
CA GLY A 239 -16.73 -4.56 -7.35
C GLY A 239 -16.41 -5.14 -5.97
N ALA A 240 -15.14 -5.28 -5.60
CA ALA A 240 -14.73 -5.78 -4.28
C ALA A 240 -15.35 -4.94 -3.16
N GLY A 241 -15.96 -5.58 -2.16
CA GLY A 241 -16.62 -4.89 -1.06
C GLY A 241 -17.83 -4.05 -1.44
N GLN A 242 -18.45 -4.27 -2.60
CA GLN A 242 -19.60 -3.47 -3.05
C GLN A 242 -20.79 -3.45 -2.07
N SER A 243 -20.92 -4.49 -1.24
CA SER A 243 -21.98 -4.64 -0.23
C SER A 243 -21.71 -3.91 1.08
N LEU A 244 -20.55 -3.26 1.24
CA LEU A 244 -20.24 -2.47 2.43
C LEU A 244 -21.08 -1.18 2.41
N ALA A 245 -21.69 -0.82 3.55
CA ALA A 245 -22.52 0.39 3.64
C ALA A 245 -21.69 1.68 3.46
N TYR A 246 -20.52 1.73 4.10
CA TYR A 246 -19.44 2.65 3.76
C TYR A 246 -18.35 1.84 3.06
N ARG A 247 -17.83 2.36 1.95
CA ARG A 247 -16.80 1.68 1.16
C ARG A 247 -15.83 2.71 0.63
N GLU A 248 -14.64 2.73 1.20
CA GLU A 248 -13.52 3.56 0.72
C GLU A 248 -12.33 2.65 0.43
N PRO A 249 -11.77 2.68 -0.80
CA PRO A 249 -10.59 1.88 -1.13
C PRO A 249 -9.36 2.42 -0.42
N GLU A 250 -8.56 1.55 0.18
CA GLU A 250 -7.42 1.94 1.04
C GLU A 250 -6.30 0.88 0.98
N GLY A 251 -5.30 1.11 0.13
CA GLY A 251 -4.09 0.31 0.03
C GLY A 251 -4.19 -0.97 -0.80
N LEU A 252 -3.02 -1.42 -1.27
CA LEU A 252 -2.80 -2.71 -1.92
C LEU A 252 -1.60 -3.42 -1.29
N ALA A 253 -1.64 -4.75 -1.27
CA ALA A 253 -0.47 -5.56 -0.94
C ALA A 253 -0.50 -6.88 -1.69
N VAL A 254 0.65 -7.51 -1.88
CA VAL A 254 0.75 -8.86 -2.44
C VAL A 254 1.19 -9.83 -1.36
N ARG A 255 0.58 -11.02 -1.36
CA ARG A 255 0.99 -12.16 -0.54
C ARG A 255 0.99 -13.42 -1.37
N GLY A 256 2.15 -14.03 -1.57
CA GLY A 256 2.32 -15.13 -2.51
C GLY A 256 1.69 -14.80 -3.87
N SER A 257 0.74 -15.64 -4.31
CA SER A 257 0.03 -15.50 -5.59
C SER A 257 -1.32 -14.78 -5.48
N ARG A 258 -1.44 -13.80 -4.58
CA ARG A 258 -2.67 -13.03 -4.37
C ARG A 258 -2.41 -11.53 -4.23
N LEU A 259 -3.15 -10.72 -4.99
CA LEU A 259 -3.22 -9.27 -4.83
C LEU A 259 -4.38 -8.93 -3.90
N TYR A 260 -4.07 -8.31 -2.77
CA TYR A 260 -5.03 -7.86 -1.77
C TYR A 260 -5.40 -6.40 -1.95
N LEU A 261 -6.66 -6.09 -1.72
CA LEU A 261 -7.26 -4.77 -1.73
C LEU A 261 -7.86 -4.47 -0.36
N GLY A 262 -7.52 -3.33 0.21
CA GLY A 262 -8.11 -2.84 1.44
C GLY A 262 -9.32 -1.95 1.18
N PHE A 263 -10.32 -2.07 2.04
CA PHE A 263 -11.46 -1.17 2.07
C PHE A 263 -11.83 -0.81 3.51
N ALA A 264 -12.07 0.48 3.77
CA ALA A 264 -12.70 0.93 4.98
C ALA A 264 -14.23 0.81 4.90
N SER A 265 -14.83 0.60 6.07
CA SER A 265 -16.27 0.43 6.30
C SER A 265 -16.65 0.90 7.70
N GLY A 266 -17.93 0.79 8.08
CA GLY A 266 -18.43 1.28 9.37
C GLY A 266 -18.61 2.79 9.40
N THR A 267 -18.87 3.36 10.57
CA THR A 267 -19.11 4.80 10.78
C THR A 267 -17.81 5.53 11.13
N ALA A 268 -17.77 6.84 10.94
CA ALA A 268 -16.65 7.66 11.44
C ALA A 268 -16.47 7.46 12.96
N GLY A 269 -15.22 7.43 13.43
CA GLY A 269 -14.87 7.12 14.83
C GLY A 269 -14.96 5.63 15.19
N ALA A 270 -15.59 4.79 14.36
CA ALA A 270 -15.69 3.34 14.56
C ALA A 270 -15.44 2.58 13.24
N ARG A 271 -14.50 3.09 12.43
CA ARG A 271 -14.18 2.50 11.14
C ARG A 271 -13.66 1.07 11.31
N ARG A 272 -13.95 0.25 10.32
CA ARG A 272 -13.53 -1.14 10.22
C ARG A 272 -12.85 -1.35 8.88
N PHE A 273 -11.90 -2.27 8.82
CA PHE A 273 -11.27 -2.65 7.56
C PHE A 273 -11.71 -4.03 7.08
N SER A 274 -11.73 -4.19 5.76
CA SER A 274 -11.94 -5.44 5.06
C SER A 274 -10.85 -5.62 4.02
N LEU A 275 -10.35 -6.84 3.88
CA LEU A 275 -9.40 -7.22 2.83
C LEU A 275 -10.04 -8.22 1.89
N TYR A 276 -9.98 -7.91 0.59
CA TYR A 276 -10.38 -8.80 -0.49
C TYR A 276 -9.16 -9.15 -1.32
N TYR A 277 -9.15 -10.28 -2.03
CA TYR A 277 -8.04 -10.63 -2.90
C TYR A 277 -8.47 -11.11 -4.28
N LYS A 278 -7.62 -10.87 -5.27
CA LYS A 278 -7.65 -11.50 -6.58
C LYS A 278 -6.50 -12.51 -6.64
N ALA A 279 -6.81 -13.75 -7.00
CA ALA A 279 -5.80 -14.78 -7.19
C ALA A 279 -5.08 -14.59 -8.53
N ALA A 280 -3.79 -14.94 -8.60
CA ALA A 280 -3.12 -15.10 -9.89
C ALA A 280 -3.84 -16.17 -10.72
N LYS A 281 -3.87 -15.99 -12.05
CA LYS A 281 -4.33 -17.05 -12.95
C LYS A 281 -3.45 -18.29 -12.75
N LYS A 282 -4.05 -19.44 -12.44
CA LYS A 282 -3.34 -20.72 -12.57
C LYS A 282 -3.02 -20.90 -14.05
N LYS A 283 -1.75 -21.08 -14.43
CA LYS A 283 -1.42 -21.58 -15.76
C LYS A 283 -2.12 -22.93 -15.90
N SER A 284 -2.99 -23.07 -16.91
CA SER A 284 -3.51 -24.38 -17.28
C SER A 284 -2.30 -25.27 -17.55
N ALA A 285 -2.19 -26.37 -16.80
CA ALA A 285 -1.18 -27.38 -17.09
C ALA A 285 -1.40 -27.79 -18.55
N LYS A 286 -0.42 -27.53 -19.42
CA LYS A 286 -0.39 -28.13 -20.75
C LYS A 286 -0.52 -29.64 -20.52
N LYS A 287 -1.68 -30.22 -20.87
CA LYS A 287 -1.79 -31.66 -21.05
C LYS A 287 -0.71 -32.02 -22.06
N LYS A 288 0.34 -32.70 -21.61
CA LYS A 288 1.24 -33.40 -22.51
C LYS A 288 0.37 -34.49 -23.15
N SER A 289 0.02 -34.29 -24.42
CA SER A 289 -0.40 -35.36 -25.33
C SER A 289 0.82 -36.21 -25.65
#